data_AF-E7F4M8-F1
#
_entry.id   AF-E7F4M8-F1
#
_cell.length_a   1.000
_cell.length_b   1.000
_cell.length_c   1.000
_cell.angle_alpha   90.00
_cell.angle_beta   90.00
_cell.angle_gamma   90.00
#
_symmetry.space_group_name_H-M   'P 1'
#
loop_
_entity.id
_entity.type
_entity.pdbx_description
1 polymer ?
#
loop_
_entity_poly.entity_id
_entity_poly.type
_entity_poly.pdbx_seq_one_letter_code
_entity_poly.pdbx_strand_id
1 'polypeptide(L)'
;MPTVIRKRQNCGLSTTFLSRCGLRELRESCLTPDQFHSCFWCCFTLQNWLLDIGRPVITIFCPLDWFPLNKPSAADYCHMLYNITTPFLLLKLMERSPKTLPRSAMYLCIITFVMGSSIHLLGESINQRLLISGYQTHLTLRENPIIKSISPHTLIDSFELLQYYDESLGLCMWYVPLFLILFLYFTGCFTIVKAEKKMPVSAWILLGPSGLYYWYLVTEGQIFIPFIFTFFAMMATVLHQKRKGFLPDSNGLFLLYSFSISLFLVSVWVACLWNDKVLRKKYPGVMYIPEPWALYTLHLRDKHTTLTD
;
A
#
# COMPACT_ATOMS: atom_id res chain seq x y z
N MET A 1 -43.37 -60.96 20.95
CA MET A 1 -42.97 -59.87 20.03
C MET A 1 -41.45 -59.88 19.88
N PRO A 2 -40.88 -60.46 18.81
CA PRO A 2 -39.47 -60.33 18.50
C PRO A 2 -39.26 -59.25 17.43
N THR A 3 -38.48 -58.24 17.78
CA THR A 3 -38.14 -57.06 16.98
C THR A 3 -37.25 -57.47 15.80
N VAL A 4 -37.78 -57.45 14.58
CA VAL A 4 -37.01 -57.70 13.35
C VAL A 4 -36.23 -56.44 13.00
N ILE A 5 -34.93 -56.45 13.27
CA ILE A 5 -34.00 -55.38 12.92
C ILE A 5 -33.79 -55.40 11.41
N ARG A 6 -34.43 -54.46 10.72
CA ARG A 6 -34.35 -54.25 9.28
C ARG A 6 -32.96 -53.71 8.92
N LYS A 7 -32.11 -54.57 8.36
CA LYS A 7 -30.77 -54.26 7.84
C LYS A 7 -30.90 -53.26 6.69
N ARG A 8 -30.49 -52.00 6.91
CA ARG A 8 -30.46 -50.93 5.89
C ARG A 8 -29.48 -51.36 4.78
N GLN A 9 -30.00 -51.64 3.60
CA GLN A 9 -29.21 -51.84 2.39
C GLN A 9 -28.48 -50.53 2.07
N ASN A 10 -27.14 -50.58 2.12
CA ASN A 10 -26.27 -49.53 1.62
C ASN A 10 -26.51 -49.39 0.11
N CYS A 11 -27.10 -48.26 -0.28
CA CYS A 11 -27.21 -47.83 -1.66
C CYS A 11 -25.80 -47.42 -2.13
N GLY A 12 -25.04 -48.40 -2.61
CA GLY A 12 -23.78 -48.17 -3.29
C GLY A 12 -24.05 -47.77 -4.73
N LEU A 13 -24.07 -46.48 -5.03
CA LEU A 13 -23.86 -45.97 -6.38
C LEU A 13 -23.53 -44.46 -6.31
N SER A 14 -22.41 -44.06 -6.91
CA SER A 14 -21.96 -42.68 -7.21
C SER A 14 -20.79 -42.08 -6.43
N THR A 15 -19.90 -42.87 -5.81
CA THR A 15 -18.61 -42.33 -5.30
C THR A 15 -17.48 -42.31 -6.33
N THR A 16 -17.61 -42.99 -7.47
CA THR A 16 -16.51 -43.04 -8.47
C THR A 16 -16.40 -41.77 -9.32
N PHE A 17 -17.47 -41.00 -9.51
CA PHE A 17 -17.40 -39.79 -10.35
C PHE A 17 -16.77 -38.59 -9.62
N LEU A 18 -17.00 -38.46 -8.30
CA LEU A 18 -16.42 -37.39 -7.49
C LEU A 18 -14.93 -37.57 -7.21
N SER A 19 -14.43 -38.82 -7.18
CA SER A 19 -13.01 -39.07 -6.89
C SER A 19 -12.09 -38.60 -8.03
N ARG A 20 -12.51 -38.73 -9.29
CA ARG A 20 -11.63 -38.39 -10.44
C ARG A 20 -11.46 -36.89 -10.62
N CYS A 21 -12.48 -36.08 -10.28
CA CYS A 21 -12.40 -34.62 -10.34
C CYS A 21 -11.53 -34.08 -9.20
N GLY A 22 -11.76 -34.51 -7.96
CA GLY A 22 -10.98 -34.06 -6.80
C GLY A 22 -9.52 -34.50 -6.83
N LEU A 23 -9.22 -35.69 -7.37
CA LEU A 23 -7.83 -36.14 -7.50
C LEU A 23 -7.06 -35.34 -8.57
N ARG A 24 -7.73 -34.87 -9.63
CA ARG A 24 -7.11 -34.05 -10.67
C ARG A 24 -6.79 -32.65 -10.16
N GLU A 25 -7.68 -32.03 -9.39
CA GLU A 25 -7.40 -30.75 -8.72
C GLU A 25 -6.29 -30.88 -7.67
N LEU A 26 -6.26 -31.98 -6.90
CA LEU A 26 -5.14 -32.29 -5.98
C LEU A 26 -3.82 -32.54 -6.71
N ARG A 27 -3.87 -33.10 -7.93
CA ARG A 27 -2.67 -33.38 -8.73
C ARG A 27 -2.17 -32.15 -9.48
N GLU A 28 -3.08 -31.31 -10.00
CA GLU A 28 -2.74 -30.04 -10.65
C GLU A 28 -2.21 -29.03 -9.63
N SER A 29 -2.78 -28.96 -8.42
CA SER A 29 -2.19 -28.19 -7.31
C SER A 29 -0.84 -28.73 -6.84
N CYS A 30 -0.56 -30.04 -6.98
CA CYS A 30 0.79 -30.58 -6.78
C CYS A 30 1.76 -30.28 -7.93
N LEU A 31 1.28 -30.03 -9.16
CA LEU A 31 2.15 -29.99 -10.36
C LEU A 31 2.49 -28.58 -10.86
N THR A 32 1.72 -27.54 -10.52
CA THR A 32 2.20 -26.17 -10.70
C THR A 32 2.88 -25.74 -9.41
N PRO A 33 4.21 -25.75 -9.32
CA PRO A 33 4.87 -25.25 -8.12
C PRO A 33 4.41 -23.82 -7.92
N ASP A 34 3.68 -23.52 -6.83
CA ASP A 34 3.35 -22.14 -6.41
C ASP A 34 4.57 -21.26 -6.65
N GLN A 35 4.50 -20.51 -7.75
CA GLN A 35 5.61 -19.79 -8.31
C GLN A 35 5.47 -18.37 -7.81
N PHE A 36 6.57 -17.79 -7.35
CA PHE A 36 6.60 -16.36 -7.05
C PHE A 36 6.01 -15.58 -8.22
N HIS A 37 5.05 -14.69 -7.95
CA HIS A 37 4.28 -13.93 -8.93
C HIS A 37 5.14 -12.80 -9.55
N SER A 38 6.26 -13.17 -10.17
CA SER A 38 7.33 -12.25 -10.57
C SER A 38 6.82 -11.11 -11.45
N CYS A 39 5.97 -11.41 -12.43
CA CYS A 39 5.42 -10.40 -13.33
C CYS A 39 4.57 -9.38 -12.57
N PHE A 40 3.63 -9.83 -11.74
CA PHE A 40 2.74 -8.95 -10.99
C PHE A 40 3.49 -8.15 -9.92
N TRP A 41 4.42 -8.76 -9.19
CA TRP A 41 5.26 -8.05 -8.22
C TRP A 41 6.21 -7.05 -8.87
N CYS A 42 6.77 -7.38 -10.03
CA CYS A 42 7.60 -6.47 -10.81
C CYS A 42 6.77 -5.26 -11.27
N CYS A 43 5.63 -5.50 -11.92
CA CYS A 43 4.72 -4.43 -12.37
C CYS A 43 4.24 -3.56 -11.21
N PHE A 44 3.85 -4.18 -10.08
CA PHE A 44 3.42 -3.46 -8.88
C PHE A 44 4.54 -2.60 -8.29
N THR A 45 5.75 -3.14 -8.23
CA THR A 45 6.92 -2.40 -7.73
C THR A 45 7.27 -1.23 -8.67
N LEU A 46 7.39 -1.50 -9.97
CA LEU A 46 7.73 -0.48 -10.97
C LEU A 46 6.69 0.63 -11.03
N GLN A 47 5.40 0.30 -11.02
CA GLN A 47 4.35 1.32 -11.09
C GLN A 47 4.27 2.17 -9.82
N ASN A 48 4.53 1.59 -8.64
CA ASN A 48 4.60 2.35 -7.38
C ASN A 48 5.76 3.35 -7.41
N TRP A 49 6.92 2.94 -7.92
CA TRP A 49 8.05 3.84 -8.08
C TRP A 49 7.81 4.94 -9.12
N LEU A 50 7.24 4.60 -10.27
CA LEU A 50 7.06 5.54 -11.37
C LEU A 50 5.87 6.48 -11.19
N LEU A 51 4.74 5.98 -10.66
CA LEU A 51 3.47 6.70 -10.63
C LEU A 51 3.09 7.22 -9.24
N ASP A 52 3.77 6.76 -8.18
CA ASP A 52 3.58 7.30 -6.82
C ASP A 52 4.80 8.13 -6.40
N ILE A 53 5.95 7.51 -6.17
CA ILE A 53 7.20 8.22 -5.85
C ILE A 53 7.63 9.17 -6.98
N GLY A 54 7.34 8.82 -8.23
CA GLY A 54 7.71 9.62 -9.39
C GLY A 54 6.90 10.90 -9.56
N ARG A 55 5.76 11.10 -8.90
CA ARG A 55 4.93 12.30 -9.13
C ARG A 55 5.66 13.61 -8.79
N PRO A 56 6.29 13.76 -7.60
CA PRO A 56 7.07 14.98 -7.31
C PRO A 56 8.22 15.18 -8.29
N VAL A 57 8.85 14.09 -8.75
CA VAL A 57 9.93 14.14 -9.75
C VAL A 57 9.40 14.65 -11.09
N ILE A 58 8.22 14.19 -11.52
CA ILE A 58 7.56 14.66 -12.74
C ILE A 58 7.18 16.13 -12.62
N THR A 59 6.71 16.59 -11.46
CA THR A 59 6.43 18.02 -11.23
C THR A 59 7.69 18.89 -11.36
N ILE A 60 8.88 18.35 -11.09
CA ILE A 60 10.15 19.06 -11.31
C ILE A 60 10.50 19.14 -12.81
N PHE A 61 10.34 18.05 -13.56
CA PHE A 61 10.69 18.01 -15.00
C PHE A 61 9.63 18.62 -15.93
N CYS A 62 8.36 18.52 -15.53
CA CYS A 62 7.19 19.03 -16.24
C CYS A 62 6.42 19.96 -15.28
N PRO A 63 6.94 21.17 -15.03
CA PRO A 63 6.33 22.10 -14.09
C PRO A 63 4.91 22.47 -14.53
N LEU A 64 4.07 22.74 -13.54
CA LEU A 64 2.64 22.97 -13.75
C LEU A 64 2.36 24.21 -14.62
N ASP A 65 3.27 25.18 -14.68
CA ASP A 65 3.17 26.36 -15.56
C ASP A 65 3.17 26.02 -17.06
N TRP A 66 3.61 24.82 -17.43
CA TRP A 66 3.54 24.34 -18.82
C TRP A 66 2.12 23.93 -19.24
N PHE A 67 1.22 23.79 -18.28
CA PHE A 67 -0.15 23.36 -18.50
C PHE A 67 -1.13 24.48 -18.11
N PRO A 68 -2.29 24.58 -18.78
CA PRO A 68 -3.34 25.47 -18.32
C PRO A 68 -3.73 25.11 -16.88
N LEU A 69 -3.72 26.08 -15.97
CA LEU A 69 -4.04 25.86 -14.55
C LEU A 69 -5.44 25.25 -14.33
N ASN A 70 -6.36 25.39 -15.28
CA ASN A 70 -7.69 24.79 -15.21
C ASN A 70 -7.79 23.37 -15.84
N LYS A 71 -6.65 22.75 -16.17
CA LYS A 71 -6.57 21.39 -16.74
C LYS A 71 -5.63 20.49 -15.95
N PRO A 72 -5.76 19.16 -16.06
CA PRO A 72 -4.84 18.22 -15.43
C PRO A 72 -3.40 18.40 -15.92
N SER A 73 -2.45 18.29 -15.00
CA SER A 73 -1.01 18.27 -15.24
C SER A 73 -0.48 16.88 -15.58
N ALA A 74 0.79 16.78 -15.95
CA ALA A 74 1.45 15.48 -16.13
C ALA A 74 1.40 14.61 -14.85
N ALA A 75 1.63 15.21 -13.69
CA ALA A 75 1.56 14.51 -12.40
C ALA A 75 0.14 14.01 -12.09
N ASP A 76 -0.89 14.80 -12.45
CA ASP A 76 -2.29 14.40 -12.32
C ASP A 76 -2.59 13.15 -13.17
N TYR A 77 -2.15 13.12 -14.43
CA TYR A 77 -2.32 11.96 -15.30
C TYR A 77 -1.57 10.72 -14.80
N CYS A 78 -0.36 10.88 -14.24
CA CYS A 78 0.36 9.77 -13.62
C CYS A 78 -0.40 9.20 -12.41
N HIS A 79 -0.99 10.05 -11.58
CA HIS A 79 -1.81 9.60 -10.46
C HIS A 79 -3.12 8.95 -10.93
N MET A 80 -3.77 9.46 -11.98
CA MET A 80 -4.93 8.80 -12.60
C MET A 80 -4.55 7.40 -13.09
N LEU A 81 -3.39 7.26 -13.73
CA LEU A 81 -2.89 5.96 -14.17
C LEU A 81 -2.65 5.04 -12.97
N TYR A 82 -2.00 5.53 -11.91
CA TYR A 82 -1.82 4.79 -10.65
C TYR A 82 -3.15 4.29 -10.08
N ASN A 83 -4.18 5.13 -10.08
CA ASN A 83 -5.52 4.78 -9.58
C ASN A 83 -6.22 3.71 -10.43
N ILE A 84 -5.79 3.49 -11.66
CA ILE A 84 -6.30 2.44 -12.55
C ILE A 84 -5.46 1.17 -12.43
N THR A 85 -4.13 1.28 -12.49
CA THR A 85 -3.22 0.13 -12.55
C THR A 85 -3.06 -0.55 -11.19
N THR A 86 -3.06 0.20 -10.10
CA THR A 86 -2.94 -0.36 -8.75
C THR A 86 -4.06 -1.34 -8.41
N PRO A 87 -5.35 -0.98 -8.48
CA PRO A 87 -6.43 -1.93 -8.17
C PRO A 87 -6.44 -3.11 -9.14
N PHE A 88 -6.09 -2.92 -10.42
CA PHE A 88 -5.97 -4.02 -11.38
C PHE A 88 -4.90 -5.04 -10.96
N LEU A 89 -3.71 -4.56 -10.60
CA LEU A 89 -2.61 -5.42 -10.16
C LEU A 89 -2.92 -6.11 -8.83
N LEU A 90 -3.54 -5.40 -7.89
CA LEU A 90 -3.97 -5.99 -6.62
C LEU A 90 -5.00 -7.11 -6.86
N LEU A 91 -6.04 -6.86 -7.68
CA LEU A 91 -7.01 -7.88 -8.06
C LEU A 91 -6.34 -9.10 -8.71
N LYS A 92 -5.36 -8.89 -9.60
CA LYS A 92 -4.61 -9.99 -10.23
C LYS A 92 -3.74 -10.78 -9.26
N LEU A 93 -3.09 -10.11 -8.31
CA LEU A 93 -2.35 -10.79 -7.24
C LEU A 93 -3.29 -11.67 -6.42
N MET A 94 -4.45 -11.15 -6.06
CA MET A 94 -5.44 -11.86 -5.25
C MET A 94 -6.10 -13.03 -5.97
N GLU A 95 -6.40 -12.90 -7.27
CA GLU A 95 -6.86 -14.01 -8.11
C GLU A 95 -5.86 -15.16 -8.17
N ARG A 96 -4.57 -14.86 -8.02
CA ARG A 96 -3.47 -15.83 -8.00
C ARG A 96 -3.13 -16.33 -6.59
N SER A 97 -3.85 -15.89 -5.55
CA SER A 97 -3.66 -16.39 -4.19
C SER A 97 -3.85 -17.92 -4.13
N PRO A 98 -2.95 -18.68 -3.49
CA PRO A 98 -3.08 -20.13 -3.36
C PRO A 98 -4.35 -20.57 -2.63
N LYS A 99 -4.86 -19.72 -1.73
CA LYS A 99 -6.11 -19.95 -0.98
C LYS A 99 -7.19 -18.98 -1.42
N THR A 100 -8.43 -19.45 -1.36
CA THR A 100 -9.62 -18.63 -1.60
C THR A 100 -9.75 -17.55 -0.54
N LEU A 101 -9.66 -16.29 -0.97
CA LEU A 101 -9.82 -15.12 -0.12
C LEU A 101 -11.30 -14.68 -0.05
N PRO A 102 -11.72 -13.98 1.02
CA PRO A 102 -13.08 -13.47 1.14
C PRO A 102 -13.36 -12.38 0.09
N ARG A 103 -13.92 -12.78 -1.06
CA ARG A 103 -14.12 -11.91 -2.24
C ARG A 103 -14.80 -10.59 -1.91
N SER A 104 -15.89 -10.59 -1.14
CA SER A 104 -16.62 -9.36 -0.80
C SER A 104 -15.75 -8.38 -0.02
N ALA A 105 -15.00 -8.86 0.98
CA ALA A 105 -14.09 -8.01 1.74
C ALA A 105 -13.01 -7.42 0.83
N MET A 106 -12.47 -8.23 -0.07
CA MET A 106 -11.47 -7.78 -1.03
C MET A 106 -11.99 -6.70 -1.99
N TYR A 107 -13.18 -6.91 -2.59
CA TYR A 107 -13.78 -5.92 -3.48
C TYR A 107 -14.11 -4.62 -2.74
N LEU A 108 -14.65 -4.71 -1.52
CA LEU A 108 -14.89 -3.53 -0.70
C LEU A 108 -13.59 -2.77 -0.42
N CYS A 109 -12.51 -3.46 -0.05
CA CYS A 109 -11.23 -2.81 0.17
C CYS A 109 -10.69 -2.13 -1.10
N ILE A 110 -10.80 -2.78 -2.27
CA ILE A 110 -10.35 -2.21 -3.54
C ILE A 110 -11.19 -0.98 -3.91
N ILE A 111 -12.51 -1.03 -3.73
CA ILE A 111 -13.39 0.11 -3.99
C ILE A 111 -13.07 1.29 -3.06
N THR A 112 -12.92 1.02 -1.76
CA THR A 112 -12.55 2.05 -0.77
C THR A 112 -11.17 2.63 -1.07
N PHE A 113 -10.19 1.79 -1.42
CA PHE A 113 -8.85 2.20 -1.85
C PHE A 113 -8.91 3.19 -3.01
N VAL A 114 -9.62 2.84 -4.10
CA VAL A 114 -9.74 3.68 -5.30
C VAL A 114 -10.47 4.99 -4.97
N MET A 115 -11.48 4.94 -4.11
CA MET A 115 -12.16 6.16 -3.68
C MET A 115 -11.23 7.07 -2.88
N GLY A 116 -10.46 6.53 -1.93
CA GLY A 116 -9.48 7.29 -1.15
C GLY A 116 -8.40 7.93 -2.00
N SER A 117 -7.79 7.16 -2.91
CA SER A 117 -6.74 7.68 -3.80
C SER A 117 -7.27 8.65 -4.86
N SER A 118 -8.55 8.57 -5.24
CA SER A 118 -9.19 9.55 -6.12
C SER A 118 -9.46 10.88 -5.41
N ILE A 119 -9.83 10.83 -4.13
CA ILE A 119 -9.97 12.04 -3.31
C ILE A 119 -8.59 12.70 -3.13
N HIS A 120 -7.57 11.91 -2.81
CA HIS A 120 -6.20 12.41 -2.66
C HIS A 120 -5.66 13.03 -3.95
N LEU A 121 -5.94 12.42 -5.11
CA LEU A 121 -5.62 13.02 -6.40
C LEU A 121 -6.21 14.43 -6.53
N LEU A 122 -7.50 14.63 -6.22
CA LEU A 122 -8.12 15.95 -6.34
C LEU A 122 -7.54 16.96 -5.34
N GLY A 123 -7.32 16.54 -4.10
CA GLY A 123 -6.73 17.37 -3.05
C GLY A 123 -5.33 17.84 -3.41
N GLU A 124 -4.44 16.90 -3.75
CA GLU A 124 -3.06 17.20 -4.16
C GLU A 124 -3.01 18.08 -5.41
N SER A 125 -3.88 17.81 -6.39
CA SER A 125 -3.99 18.60 -7.61
C SER A 125 -4.33 20.06 -7.30
N ILE A 126 -5.33 20.31 -6.45
CA ILE A 126 -5.71 21.67 -6.05
C ILE A 126 -4.58 22.32 -5.23
N ASN A 127 -3.97 21.57 -4.31
CA ASN A 127 -2.87 22.05 -3.48
C ASN A 127 -1.71 22.57 -4.34
N GLN A 128 -1.29 21.83 -5.36
CA GLN A 128 -0.22 22.27 -6.28
C GLN A 128 -0.53 23.60 -6.99
N ARG A 129 -1.79 23.86 -7.36
CA ARG A 129 -2.20 25.14 -7.96
C ARG A 129 -2.21 26.27 -6.94
N LEU A 130 -2.57 25.98 -5.70
CA LEU A 130 -2.46 26.94 -4.60
C LEU A 130 -0.99 27.30 -4.36
N LEU A 131 -0.05 26.34 -4.40
CA LEU A 131 1.38 26.61 -4.24
C LEU A 131 1.90 27.63 -5.26
N ILE A 132 1.49 27.50 -6.52
CA ILE A 132 1.87 28.46 -7.58
C ILE A 132 1.26 29.84 -7.37
N SER A 133 0.05 29.88 -6.81
CA SER A 133 -0.58 31.14 -6.41
C SER A 133 0.12 31.80 -5.20
N GLY A 134 1.09 31.12 -4.59
CA GLY A 134 1.89 31.58 -3.45
C GLY A 134 1.50 30.97 -2.10
N TYR A 135 0.71 29.89 -2.09
CA TYR A 135 0.24 29.25 -0.87
C TYR A 135 1.42 28.72 -0.06
N GLN A 136 1.44 29.07 1.23
CA GLN A 136 2.47 28.70 2.17
C GLN A 136 2.06 27.45 2.97
N THR A 137 2.72 26.31 2.71
CA THR A 137 2.43 25.00 3.33
C THR A 137 2.74 24.90 4.83
N HIS A 138 3.55 25.80 5.35
CA HIS A 138 3.90 25.82 6.77
C HIS A 138 2.87 26.53 7.64
N LEU A 139 1.91 27.23 7.02
CA LEU A 139 0.80 27.91 7.70
C LEU A 139 -0.45 27.06 7.60
N THR A 140 -1.34 27.20 8.58
CA THR A 140 -2.67 26.60 8.48
C THR A 140 -3.48 27.29 7.38
N LEU A 141 -4.48 26.60 6.84
CA LEU A 141 -5.32 27.09 5.74
C LEU A 141 -5.96 28.44 6.05
N ARG A 142 -6.48 28.62 7.27
CA ARG A 142 -7.08 29.89 7.73
C ARG A 142 -6.06 30.98 7.99
N GLU A 143 -4.79 30.65 8.21
CA GLU A 143 -3.73 31.62 8.43
C GLU A 143 -3.08 32.13 7.14
N ASN A 144 -3.20 31.36 6.07
CA ASN A 144 -2.58 31.61 4.79
C ASN A 144 -3.10 32.91 4.14
N PRO A 145 -2.21 33.83 3.71
CA PRO A 145 -2.61 35.15 3.23
C PRO A 145 -3.48 35.09 1.97
N ILE A 146 -3.23 34.13 1.06
CA ILE A 146 -4.01 33.98 -0.17
C ILE A 146 -5.44 33.58 0.16
N ILE A 147 -5.60 32.58 1.03
CA ILE A 147 -6.92 32.10 1.46
C ILE A 147 -7.70 33.19 2.22
N LYS A 148 -7.02 33.97 3.08
CA LYS A 148 -7.64 35.11 3.78
C LYS A 148 -8.17 36.19 2.84
N SER A 149 -7.53 36.37 1.68
CA SER A 149 -7.94 37.38 0.69
C SER A 149 -9.16 36.97 -0.14
N ILE A 150 -9.57 35.69 -0.06
CA ILE A 150 -10.68 35.16 -0.85
C ILE A 150 -12.02 35.69 -0.32
N SER A 151 -12.85 36.16 -1.26
CA SER A 151 -14.25 36.53 -1.03
C SER A 151 -15.15 35.72 -1.96
N PRO A 152 -16.29 35.17 -1.48
CA PRO A 152 -16.83 35.28 -0.12
C PRO A 152 -16.06 34.41 0.89
N HIS A 153 -16.06 34.80 2.17
CA HIS A 153 -15.37 34.04 3.23
C HIS A 153 -15.90 32.61 3.42
N THR A 154 -17.13 32.32 3.00
CA THR A 154 -17.69 30.94 3.01
C THR A 154 -16.92 29.98 2.09
N LEU A 155 -16.17 30.49 1.12
CA LEU A 155 -15.31 29.67 0.26
C LEU A 155 -14.11 29.10 1.04
N ILE A 156 -13.68 29.75 2.13
CA ILE A 156 -12.64 29.24 3.02
C ILE A 156 -13.09 27.93 3.67
N ASP A 157 -14.35 27.84 4.11
CA ASP A 157 -14.92 26.61 4.67
C ASP A 157 -14.95 25.47 3.62
N SER A 158 -15.09 25.80 2.34
CA SER A 158 -15.05 24.81 1.25
C SER A 158 -13.63 24.28 1.01
N PHE A 159 -12.61 25.13 1.14
CA PHE A 159 -11.21 24.71 1.09
C PHE A 159 -10.81 23.88 2.32
N GLU A 160 -11.32 24.23 3.50
CA GLU A 160 -11.12 23.43 4.72
C GLU A 160 -11.77 22.05 4.61
N LEU A 161 -12.98 21.98 4.03
CA LEU A 161 -13.64 20.72 3.71
C LEU A 161 -12.84 19.88 2.71
N LEU A 162 -12.26 20.51 1.67
CA LEU A 162 -11.39 19.83 0.71
C LEU A 162 -10.14 19.24 1.40
N GLN A 163 -9.48 20.02 2.26
CA GLN A 163 -8.31 19.55 3.01
C GLN A 163 -8.68 18.39 3.94
N TYR A 164 -9.83 18.46 4.61
CA TYR A 164 -10.33 17.35 5.43
C TYR A 164 -10.59 16.08 4.59
N TYR A 165 -11.18 16.24 3.40
CA TYR A 165 -11.36 15.14 2.47
C TYR A 165 -10.04 14.51 2.06
N ASP A 166 -9.01 15.30 1.79
CA ASP A 166 -7.71 14.82 1.36
C ASP A 166 -6.89 14.19 2.51
N GLU A 167 -6.49 15.02 3.49
CA GLU A 167 -5.52 14.67 4.51
C GLU A 167 -6.07 13.72 5.59
N SER A 168 -7.39 13.66 5.77
CA SER A 168 -8.01 12.79 6.78
C SER A 168 -8.74 11.62 6.13
N LEU A 169 -9.80 11.90 5.37
CA LEU A 169 -10.70 10.86 4.88
C LEU A 169 -10.07 10.05 3.74
N GLY A 170 -9.50 10.74 2.74
CA GLY A 170 -8.82 10.17 1.59
C GLY A 170 -7.61 9.35 2.01
N LEU A 171 -6.76 9.93 2.87
CA LEU A 171 -5.62 9.26 3.50
C LEU A 171 -6.02 7.92 4.16
N CYS A 172 -7.03 7.92 5.01
CA CYS A 172 -7.49 6.70 5.69
C CYS A 172 -8.07 5.68 4.71
N MET A 173 -8.92 6.13 3.77
CA MET A 173 -9.55 5.28 2.76
C MET A 173 -8.56 4.73 1.74
N TRP A 174 -7.40 5.36 1.59
CA TRP A 174 -6.35 4.87 0.72
C TRP A 174 -5.49 3.82 1.43
N TYR A 175 -4.88 4.19 2.55
CA TYR A 175 -3.83 3.36 3.17
C TYR A 175 -4.35 2.21 4.01
N VAL A 176 -5.45 2.40 4.77
CA VAL A 176 -5.99 1.32 5.60
C VAL A 176 -6.47 0.16 4.71
N PRO A 177 -7.23 0.38 3.63
CA PRO A 177 -7.59 -0.70 2.72
C PRO A 177 -6.40 -1.31 1.98
N LEU A 178 -5.37 -0.53 1.60
CA LEU A 178 -4.16 -1.06 0.97
C LEU A 178 -3.48 -2.11 1.87
N PHE A 179 -3.24 -1.76 3.13
CA PHE A 179 -2.61 -2.67 4.09
C PHE A 179 -3.49 -3.87 4.41
N LEU A 180 -4.81 -3.69 4.45
CA LEU A 180 -5.76 -4.79 4.63
C LEU A 180 -5.76 -5.75 3.43
N ILE A 181 -5.67 -5.24 2.20
CA ILE A 181 -5.56 -6.05 0.98
C ILE A 181 -4.28 -6.88 1.00
N LEU A 182 -3.15 -6.24 1.30
CA LEU A 182 -1.85 -6.92 1.41
C LEU A 182 -1.86 -7.98 2.51
N PHE A 183 -2.48 -7.68 3.65
CA PHE A 183 -2.64 -8.64 4.73
C PHE A 183 -3.52 -9.83 4.32
N LEU A 184 -4.68 -9.59 3.71
CA LEU A 184 -5.56 -10.66 3.25
C LEU A 184 -4.87 -11.53 2.21
N TYR A 185 -4.17 -10.93 1.25
CA TYR A 185 -3.31 -11.66 0.31
C TYR A 185 -2.25 -12.51 1.02
N PHE A 186 -1.56 -11.94 2.03
CA PHE A 186 -0.59 -12.64 2.85
C PHE A 186 -1.18 -13.88 3.53
N THR A 187 -2.40 -13.80 4.06
CA THR A 187 -3.06 -14.97 4.69
C THR A 187 -3.28 -16.13 3.72
N GLY A 188 -3.35 -15.84 2.40
CA GLY A 188 -3.46 -16.83 1.35
C GLY A 188 -2.14 -17.49 0.96
N CYS A 189 -0.99 -16.86 1.26
CA CYS A 189 0.35 -17.27 0.80
C CYS A 189 1.02 -18.29 1.73
N PHE A 190 0.31 -19.35 2.11
CA PHE A 190 0.78 -20.38 3.05
C PHE A 190 0.62 -21.78 2.48
N THR A 191 1.72 -22.54 2.43
CA THR A 191 1.82 -23.89 1.88
C THR A 191 2.29 -24.89 2.94
N ILE A 192 2.13 -26.19 2.69
CA ILE A 192 2.51 -27.24 3.65
C ILE A 192 4.05 -27.32 3.73
N VAL A 193 4.59 -27.54 4.95
CA VAL A 193 6.04 -27.52 5.29
C VAL A 193 6.96 -28.25 4.31
N LYS A 194 6.49 -29.28 3.60
CA LYS A 194 7.31 -30.04 2.64
C LYS A 194 7.84 -29.21 1.45
N ALA A 195 7.31 -28.00 1.24
CA ALA A 195 7.78 -27.07 0.24
C ALA A 195 8.53 -25.90 0.89
N GLU A 196 9.66 -26.14 1.57
CA GLU A 196 10.62 -25.07 1.89
C GLU A 196 11.12 -24.44 0.59
N LYS A 197 10.36 -23.48 0.08
CA LYS A 197 10.67 -22.78 -1.16
C LYS A 197 11.50 -21.57 -0.82
N LYS A 198 12.80 -21.68 -1.11
CA LYS A 198 13.70 -20.51 -1.17
C LYS A 198 13.08 -19.46 -2.09
N MET A 199 13.14 -18.20 -1.69
CA MET A 199 12.73 -17.09 -2.55
C MET A 199 13.57 -17.10 -3.83
N PRO A 200 12.95 -17.00 -5.02
CA PRO A 200 13.68 -16.95 -6.27
C PRO A 200 14.47 -15.65 -6.38
N VAL A 201 15.47 -15.62 -7.26
CA VAL A 201 16.35 -14.46 -7.48
C VAL A 201 15.55 -13.20 -7.83
N SER A 202 14.48 -13.34 -8.65
CA SER A 202 13.59 -12.22 -8.98
C SER A 202 12.95 -11.58 -7.75
N ALA A 203 12.58 -12.39 -6.75
CA ALA A 203 12.01 -11.89 -5.50
C ALA A 203 13.06 -11.13 -4.68
N TRP A 204 14.29 -11.65 -4.61
CA TRP A 204 15.40 -10.98 -3.92
C TRP A 204 15.76 -9.63 -4.56
N ILE A 205 15.77 -9.54 -5.89
CA ILE A 205 16.04 -8.27 -6.61
C ILE A 205 14.95 -7.24 -6.31
N LEU A 206 13.67 -7.65 -6.34
CA LEU A 206 12.54 -6.76 -6.07
C LEU A 206 12.41 -6.36 -4.60
N LEU A 207 13.03 -7.12 -3.69
CA LEU A 207 12.87 -6.95 -2.25
C LEU A 207 13.36 -5.57 -1.77
N GLY A 208 14.51 -5.11 -2.28
CA GLY A 208 15.06 -3.79 -1.95
C GLY A 208 14.13 -2.64 -2.38
N PRO A 209 13.80 -2.51 -3.68
CA PRO A 209 12.88 -1.49 -4.17
C PRO A 209 11.49 -1.55 -3.51
N SER A 210 10.96 -2.76 -3.25
CA SER A 210 9.68 -2.93 -2.58
C SER A 210 9.72 -2.47 -1.11
N GLY A 211 10.74 -2.88 -0.35
CA GLY A 211 10.93 -2.45 1.03
C GLY A 211 11.18 -0.94 1.16
N LEU A 212 11.93 -0.34 0.23
CA LEU A 212 12.13 1.10 0.17
C LEU A 212 10.84 1.86 -0.15
N TYR A 213 10.00 1.34 -1.05
CA TYR A 213 8.70 1.95 -1.34
C TYR A 213 7.79 1.96 -0.10
N TYR A 214 7.67 0.85 0.61
CA TYR A 214 6.87 0.81 1.83
C TYR A 214 7.46 1.67 2.96
N TRP A 215 8.78 1.79 3.06
CA TRP A 215 9.41 2.75 3.96
C TRP A 215 8.97 4.17 3.62
N TYR A 216 9.08 4.57 2.35
CA TYR A 216 8.63 5.88 1.87
C TYR A 216 7.16 6.13 2.19
N LEU A 217 6.29 5.16 1.89
CA LEU A 217 4.86 5.24 2.16
C LEU A 217 4.57 5.51 3.64
N VAL A 218 5.29 4.81 4.52
CA VAL A 218 5.15 4.91 5.97
C VAL A 218 5.65 6.24 6.52
N THR A 219 6.79 6.72 6.03
CA THR A 219 7.40 7.95 6.52
C THR A 219 6.77 9.21 5.94
N GLU A 220 6.47 9.21 4.63
CA GLU A 220 5.86 10.36 3.94
C GLU A 220 4.36 10.44 4.23
N GLY A 221 3.64 9.31 4.16
CA GLY A 221 2.21 9.27 4.46
C GLY A 221 1.87 9.31 5.95
N GLN A 222 2.87 9.32 6.83
CA GLN A 222 2.73 9.24 8.30
C GLN A 222 1.84 8.08 8.81
N ILE A 223 1.80 6.98 8.04
CA ILE A 223 0.92 5.83 8.26
C ILE A 223 1.59 4.69 9.03
N PHE A 224 2.49 5.02 9.97
CA PHE A 224 3.21 4.01 10.73
C PHE A 224 2.30 3.13 11.59
N ILE A 225 1.21 3.69 12.15
CA ILE A 225 0.25 2.95 12.98
C ILE A 225 -0.36 1.76 12.21
N PRO A 226 -1.08 1.97 11.09
CA PRO A 226 -1.65 0.83 10.36
C PRO A 226 -0.56 -0.10 9.83
N PHE A 227 0.60 0.42 9.41
CA PHE A 227 1.73 -0.40 8.97
C PHE A 227 2.22 -1.36 10.07
N ILE A 228 2.47 -0.87 11.29
CA ILE A 228 3.00 -1.71 12.37
C ILE A 228 1.96 -2.74 12.84
N PHE A 229 0.68 -2.37 12.88
CA PHE A 229 -0.40 -3.33 13.16
C PHE A 229 -0.47 -4.44 12.11
N THR A 230 -0.36 -4.09 10.82
CA THR A 230 -0.31 -5.08 9.74
C THR A 230 0.91 -5.98 9.85
N PHE A 231 2.09 -5.42 10.15
CA PHE A 231 3.31 -6.22 10.36
C PHE A 231 3.15 -7.21 11.52
N PHE A 232 2.62 -6.77 12.66
CA PHE A 232 2.34 -7.67 13.79
C PHE A 232 1.30 -8.73 13.43
N ALA A 233 0.25 -8.38 12.68
CA ALA A 233 -0.75 -9.33 12.21
C ALA A 233 -0.12 -10.38 11.28
N MET A 234 0.78 -9.98 10.39
CA MET A 234 1.53 -10.91 9.54
C MET A 234 2.39 -11.86 10.39
N MET A 235 3.16 -11.34 11.35
CA MET A 235 3.97 -12.17 12.26
C MET A 235 3.12 -13.14 13.09
N ALA A 236 2.01 -12.67 13.65
CA ALA A 236 1.06 -13.52 14.38
C ALA A 236 0.47 -14.62 13.48
N THR A 237 0.16 -14.29 12.23
CA THR A 237 -0.32 -15.26 11.23
C THR A 237 0.74 -16.31 10.92
N VAL A 238 2.03 -15.93 10.78
CA VAL A 238 3.13 -16.89 10.61
C VAL A 238 3.21 -17.85 11.80
N LEU A 239 3.19 -17.33 13.02
CA LEU A 239 3.24 -18.15 14.24
C LEU A 239 2.06 -19.12 14.34
N HIS A 240 0.86 -18.64 14.04
CA HIS A 240 -0.37 -19.46 14.04
C HIS A 240 -0.35 -20.55 12.96
N GLN A 241 0.02 -20.19 11.73
CA GLN A 241 0.05 -21.14 10.61
C GLN A 241 1.17 -22.16 10.76
N LYS A 242 2.31 -21.77 11.35
CA LYS A 242 3.41 -22.70 11.68
C LYS A 242 2.96 -23.78 12.66
N ARG A 243 2.16 -23.43 13.68
CA ARG A 243 1.55 -24.41 14.60
C ARG A 243 0.61 -25.39 13.90
N LYS A 244 0.04 -25.00 12.76
CA LYS A 244 -0.82 -25.85 11.91
C LYS A 244 -0.05 -26.62 10.83
N GLY A 245 1.29 -26.52 10.79
CA GLY A 245 2.10 -27.20 9.78
C GLY A 245 2.12 -26.51 8.41
N PHE A 246 1.84 -25.20 8.37
CA PHE A 246 1.99 -24.39 7.17
C PHE A 246 3.13 -23.39 7.31
N LEU A 247 3.84 -23.13 6.21
CA LEU A 247 4.87 -22.10 6.11
C LEU A 247 4.51 -21.10 5.00
N PRO A 248 4.97 -19.84 5.09
CA PRO A 248 4.80 -18.89 4.00
C PRO A 248 5.49 -19.40 2.72
N ASP A 249 4.83 -19.26 1.58
CA ASP A 249 5.47 -19.50 0.28
C ASP A 249 6.38 -18.34 -0.13
N SER A 250 6.95 -18.37 -1.34
CA SER A 250 7.84 -17.30 -1.83
C SER A 250 7.17 -15.92 -1.91
N ASN A 251 5.86 -15.83 -2.16
CA ASN A 251 5.13 -14.56 -2.19
C ASN A 251 4.87 -14.05 -0.77
N GLY A 252 4.51 -14.94 0.16
CA GLY A 252 4.35 -14.62 1.58
C GLY A 252 5.66 -14.14 2.19
N LEU A 253 6.75 -14.88 1.96
CA LEU A 253 8.10 -14.48 2.40
C LEU A 253 8.52 -13.14 1.80
N PHE A 254 8.29 -12.93 0.50
CA PHE A 254 8.57 -11.65 -0.16
C PHE A 254 7.88 -10.49 0.55
N LEU A 255 6.57 -10.58 0.78
CA LEU A 255 5.81 -9.50 1.41
C LEU A 255 6.25 -9.27 2.87
N LEU A 256 6.48 -10.35 3.63
CA LEU A 256 6.95 -10.26 5.01
C LEU A 256 8.34 -9.62 5.11
N TYR A 257 9.26 -10.00 4.23
CA TYR A 257 10.60 -9.44 4.21
C TYR A 257 10.60 -7.99 3.71
N SER A 258 9.74 -7.63 2.75
CA SER A 258 9.57 -6.23 2.34
C SER A 258 9.17 -5.37 3.53
N PHE A 259 8.16 -5.79 4.30
CA PHE A 259 7.74 -5.08 5.52
C PHE A 259 8.84 -5.07 6.60
N SER A 260 9.57 -6.17 6.75
CA SER A 260 10.68 -6.26 7.71
C SER A 260 11.79 -5.26 7.37
N ILE A 261 12.15 -5.15 6.09
CA ILE A 261 13.12 -4.17 5.59
C ILE A 261 12.59 -2.75 5.80
N SER A 262 11.33 -2.47 5.50
CA SER A 262 10.76 -1.14 5.75
C SER A 262 10.80 -0.78 7.23
N LEU A 263 10.46 -1.71 8.12
CA LEU A 263 10.52 -1.47 9.56
C LEU A 263 11.96 -1.21 10.02
N PHE A 264 12.93 -1.95 9.48
CA PHE A 264 14.35 -1.71 9.73
C PHE A 264 14.78 -0.32 9.24
N LEU A 265 14.40 0.07 8.02
CA LEU A 265 14.69 1.38 7.44
C LEU A 265 14.03 2.51 8.24
N VAL A 266 12.79 2.35 8.70
CA VAL A 266 12.13 3.32 9.59
C VAL A 266 12.92 3.44 10.89
N SER A 267 13.37 2.33 11.47
CA SER A 267 14.16 2.34 12.71
C SER A 267 15.49 3.06 12.54
N VAL A 268 16.20 2.80 11.43
CA VAL A 268 17.45 3.49 11.09
C VAL A 268 17.20 4.98 10.85
N TRP A 269 16.15 5.33 10.09
CA TRP A 269 15.76 6.71 9.81
C TRP A 269 15.49 7.51 11.09
N VAL A 270 14.69 6.94 11.99
CA VAL A 270 14.38 7.55 13.30
C VAL A 270 15.63 7.67 14.16
N ALA A 271 16.49 6.66 14.20
CA ALA A 271 17.73 6.68 14.98
C ALA A 271 18.70 7.76 14.47
N CYS A 272 18.87 7.89 13.15
CA CYS A 272 19.74 8.90 12.53
C CYS A 272 19.25 10.33 12.79
N LEU A 273 17.93 10.55 12.79
CA LEU A 273 17.31 11.88 12.95
C LEU A 273 16.87 12.18 14.39
N TRP A 274 17.19 11.31 15.35
CA TRP A 274 16.68 11.41 16.72
C TRP A 274 17.09 12.70 17.44
N ASN A 275 18.34 13.11 17.21
CA ASN A 275 18.96 14.26 17.87
C ASN A 275 18.72 15.59 17.14
N ASP A 276 17.98 15.59 16.03
CA ASP A 276 17.69 16.78 15.26
C ASP A 276 16.67 17.67 15.99
N LYS A 277 17.15 18.81 16.52
CA LYS A 277 16.30 19.74 17.29
C LYS A 277 15.22 20.42 16.45
N VAL A 278 15.42 20.58 15.15
CA VAL A 278 14.46 21.25 14.26
C VAL A 278 13.33 20.29 13.94
N LEU A 279 13.66 19.07 13.52
CA LEU A 279 12.66 18.03 13.24
C LEU A 279 11.90 17.61 14.49
N ARG A 280 12.54 17.56 15.66
CA ARG A 280 11.86 17.25 16.94
C ARG A 280 10.85 18.32 17.37
N LYS A 281 10.99 19.57 16.90
CA LYS A 281 9.97 20.61 17.08
C LYS A 281 8.79 20.41 16.12
N LYS A 282 9.04 20.03 14.87
CA LYS A 282 7.99 19.78 13.87
C LYS A 282 7.17 18.51 14.18
N TYR A 283 7.82 17.46 14.65
CA TYR A 283 7.20 16.18 14.99
C TYR A 283 7.29 15.92 16.50
N PRO A 284 6.44 16.57 17.32
CA PRO A 284 6.43 16.34 18.76
C PRO A 284 5.87 14.95 19.09
N GLY A 285 6.37 14.35 20.17
CA GLY A 285 5.82 13.12 20.73
C GLY A 285 6.74 11.90 20.67
N VAL A 286 6.17 10.77 21.07
CA VAL A 286 6.88 9.48 21.17
C VAL A 286 6.99 8.82 19.79
N MET A 287 5.92 8.89 18.99
CA MET A 287 5.92 8.39 17.61
C MET A 287 6.56 9.44 16.69
N TYR A 288 7.89 9.58 16.80
CA TYR A 288 8.68 10.51 16.02
C TYR A 288 9.15 9.84 14.72
N ILE A 289 8.51 10.16 13.61
CA ILE A 289 8.88 9.67 12.27
C ILE A 289 8.85 10.86 11.30
N PRO A 290 10.01 11.50 11.05
CA PRO A 290 10.08 12.63 10.14
C PRO A 290 9.78 12.23 8.69
N GLU A 291 9.03 13.07 7.98
CA GLU A 291 8.87 12.95 6.53
C GLU A 291 10.20 13.19 5.81
N PRO A 292 10.56 12.39 4.80
CA PRO A 292 11.65 12.67 3.89
C PRO A 292 11.59 14.08 3.29
N TRP A 293 10.40 14.55 2.92
CA TRP A 293 10.24 15.89 2.34
C TRP A 293 10.50 17.02 3.35
N ALA A 294 10.18 16.80 4.63
CA ALA A 294 10.49 17.75 5.69
C ALA A 294 12.01 17.89 5.89
N LEU A 295 12.75 16.79 5.80
CA LEU A 295 14.22 16.83 5.85
C LEU A 295 14.78 17.61 4.65
N TYR A 296 14.28 17.35 3.44
CA TYR A 296 14.70 18.04 2.23
C TYR A 296 14.47 19.55 2.32
N THR A 297 13.27 19.96 2.71
CA THR A 297 12.89 21.38 2.81
C THR A 297 13.62 22.14 3.92
N LEU A 298 13.90 21.51 5.05
CA LEU A 298 14.54 22.17 6.20
C LEU A 298 16.07 22.16 6.19
N HIS A 299 16.71 21.18 5.54
CA HIS A 299 18.17 21.03 5.61
C HIS A 299 18.88 21.02 4.25
N LEU A 300 18.23 20.58 3.18
CA LEU A 300 18.87 20.41 1.87
C LEU A 300 18.54 21.55 0.92
N ARG A 301 17.37 22.18 1.05
CA ARG A 301 16.98 23.34 0.23
C ARG A 301 18.00 24.47 0.32
N ASP A 302 18.43 24.82 1.53
CA ASP A 302 19.41 25.89 1.77
C ASP A 302 20.81 25.56 1.25
N LYS A 303 21.18 24.27 1.26
CA LYS A 303 22.45 23.81 0.65
C LYS A 303 22.42 23.89 -0.87
N HIS A 304 21.26 23.68 -1.49
CA HIS A 304 21.11 23.78 -2.93
C HIS A 304 21.20 25.23 -3.42
N THR A 305 20.56 26.18 -2.72
CA THR A 305 20.69 27.61 -3.06
C THR A 305 22.11 28.11 -2.90
N THR A 306 22.83 27.69 -1.86
CA THR A 306 24.23 28.10 -1.63
C THR A 306 25.26 27.47 -2.58
N LEU A 307 24.89 26.43 -3.34
CA LEU A 307 25.74 25.83 -4.38
C LEU A 307 25.45 26.36 -5.78
N THR A 308 24.34 27.08 -5.97
CA THR A 308 23.96 27.72 -7.24
C THR A 308 24.29 29.21 -7.31
N ASP A 309 24.72 29.81 -6.21
CA ASP A 309 25.31 31.15 -6.14
C ASP A 309 26.84 31.07 -6.13
#